data_AF-A0A944BU63-F1
#
_entry.id   AF-A0A944BU63-F1
#
_cell.length_a   1.000
_cell.length_b   1.000
_cell.length_c   1.000
_cell.angle_alpha   90.00
_cell.angle_beta   90.00
_cell.angle_gamma   90.00
#
_symmetry.space_group_name_H-M   'P 1'
#
loop_
_entity.id
_entity.type
_entity.pdbx_description
1 polymer ?
#
loop_
_entity_poly.entity_id
_entity_poly.type
_entity_poly.pdbx_seq_one_letter_code
_entity_poly.pdbx_strand_id
1 'polypeptide(L)'
;MDTLINVFSLLGSLALFLYGMKIMSEGLEKFAGERLRAILAAMTKNRVMGVFTGIFITALIQSSSATTVMVVSFVNAGLMSLTQSIGVIMGANIGTTVTAWIISAVGFKVNIAAFAIPMLAIGMPLIFSGNSKRKSVGEFVFGFSFLFMGLSFLQNSATDLNMGEIVANMLATMPVDSFGTILLFVLVGAVVTMIVQASAATMAITLMLFDMHIPGFGFEQAAALAMGQNIGTTITAFMASLTANTQARRAALAHMFFNVFGVVVVLLMFYPACNAVRWFVTDVMGIQSNDLFLLSAFHTAFNVFNTLILIWFVKQIEQLVCKVLPDKNTEENQPRLKYISAGLFSTAELSLLEARKEVALMGKRCMRAFEFVMSMHGISKEEEFNAIFHKVEKYEGITDNMEYEIAHYLQKVSEGRLSDESKRQIQRMLREVDDLESIGDCCYNLARTLSRKRTKCKAHFTDEQSIHISEMEKLVLASLEQMVTTLQKPEGEGHDISASYEIESEINSLRTSLRDNNLIQISAGAYDYDLGAFYIDLVNGMEKLGDHVL
;
A
#
# COMPACT_ATOMS: atom_id res chain seq x y z
N MET A 1 -43.20 2.77 14.85
CA MET A 1 -42.83 1.94 13.69
C MET A 1 -42.24 2.81 12.61
N ASP A 2 -42.87 3.96 12.31
CA ASP A 2 -42.41 4.93 11.31
C ASP A 2 -41.01 5.52 11.59
N THR A 3 -40.70 5.93 12.83
CA THR A 3 -39.35 6.42 13.18
C THR A 3 -38.26 5.37 12.95
N LEU A 4 -38.56 4.10 13.25
CA LEU A 4 -37.62 3.01 13.04
C LEU A 4 -37.38 2.77 11.55
N ILE A 5 -38.46 2.77 10.75
CA ILE A 5 -38.39 2.67 9.28
C ILE A 5 -37.58 3.82 8.72
N ASN A 6 -37.82 5.07 9.15
CA ASN A 6 -37.12 6.24 8.66
C ASN A 6 -35.62 6.22 9.01
N VAL A 7 -35.25 5.72 10.20
CA VAL A 7 -33.83 5.51 10.57
C VAL A 7 -33.18 4.45 9.68
N PHE A 8 -33.85 3.33 9.42
CA PHE A 8 -33.33 2.32 8.49
C PHE A 8 -33.28 2.82 7.04
N SER A 9 -34.22 3.66 6.60
CA SER A 9 -34.18 4.33 5.31
C SER A 9 -32.99 5.28 5.18
N LEU A 10 -32.66 6.02 6.25
CA LEU A 10 -31.47 6.86 6.29
C LEU A 10 -30.18 6.03 6.20
N LEU A 11 -30.08 4.93 6.96
CA LEU A 11 -28.92 4.04 6.90
C LEU A 11 -28.81 3.32 5.54
N GLY A 12 -29.94 2.88 4.99
CA GLY A 12 -30.02 2.21 3.69
C GLY A 12 -29.67 3.15 2.53
N SER A 13 -30.12 4.40 2.57
CA SER A 13 -29.76 5.43 1.58
C SER A 13 -28.28 5.80 1.64
N LEU A 14 -27.71 5.90 2.85
CA LEU A 14 -26.28 6.05 3.03
C LEU A 14 -25.49 4.84 2.49
N ALA A 15 -25.94 3.62 2.75
CA ALA A 15 -25.32 2.40 2.22
C ALA A 15 -25.37 2.37 0.68
N LEU A 16 -26.50 2.78 0.09
CA LEU A 16 -26.66 2.88 -1.36
C LEU A 16 -25.71 3.93 -1.96
N PHE A 17 -25.59 5.09 -1.32
CA PHE A 17 -24.66 6.16 -1.69
C PHE A 17 -23.20 5.66 -1.66
N LEU A 18 -22.80 5.02 -0.56
CA LEU A 18 -21.46 4.44 -0.38
C LEU A 18 -21.18 3.33 -1.40
N TYR A 19 -22.15 2.47 -1.68
CA TYR A 19 -22.01 1.41 -2.69
C TYR A 19 -21.88 2.00 -4.10
N GLY A 20 -22.67 3.02 -4.42
CA GLY A 20 -22.55 3.75 -5.67
C GLY A 20 -21.15 4.34 -5.86
N MET A 21 -20.63 5.02 -4.83
CA MET A 21 -19.24 5.50 -4.84
C MET A 21 -18.23 4.37 -5.03
N LYS A 22 -18.36 3.26 -4.28
CA LYS A 22 -17.45 2.12 -4.41
C LYS A 22 -17.40 1.57 -5.83
N ILE A 23 -18.55 1.28 -6.43
CA ILE A 23 -18.63 0.72 -7.79
C ILE A 23 -18.12 1.72 -8.83
N MET A 24 -18.41 3.01 -8.65
CA MET A 24 -17.88 4.07 -9.51
C MET A 24 -16.35 4.12 -9.47
N SER A 25 -15.76 4.06 -8.27
CA SER A 25 -14.32 4.05 -8.06
C SER A 25 -13.66 2.80 -8.66
N GLU A 26 -14.22 1.61 -8.43
CA GLU A 26 -13.71 0.36 -9.02
C GLU A 26 -13.76 0.39 -10.55
N GLY A 27 -14.85 0.91 -11.14
CA GLY A 27 -14.98 1.05 -12.59
C GLY A 27 -13.91 1.98 -13.17
N LEU A 28 -13.66 3.12 -12.52
CA LEU A 28 -12.64 4.07 -12.96
C LEU A 28 -11.21 3.53 -12.76
N GLU A 29 -10.97 2.79 -11.68
CA GLU A 29 -9.70 2.12 -11.39
C GLU A 29 -9.37 1.04 -12.42
N LYS A 30 -10.30 0.11 -12.68
CA LYS A 30 -10.14 -0.93 -13.71
C LYS A 30 -9.95 -0.33 -15.10
N PHE A 31 -10.65 0.76 -15.41
CA PHE A 31 -10.46 1.47 -16.67
C PHE A 31 -9.05 2.07 -16.78
N ALA A 32 -8.46 2.49 -15.65
CA ALA A 32 -7.13 3.08 -15.58
C ALA A 32 -5.98 2.05 -15.45
N GLY A 33 -6.26 0.75 -15.31
CA GLY A 33 -5.35 -0.33 -14.86
C GLY A 33 -3.86 -0.23 -15.22
N GLU A 34 -3.49 -0.09 -16.49
CA GLU A 34 -2.07 -0.01 -16.91
C GLU A 34 -1.34 1.24 -16.39
N ARG A 35 -2.06 2.30 -15.99
CA ARG A 35 -1.48 3.55 -15.50
C ARG A 35 -1.07 3.50 -14.05
N LEU A 36 -1.44 2.47 -13.27
CA LEU A 36 -1.06 2.39 -11.84
C LEU A 36 0.46 2.27 -11.67
N ARG A 37 1.14 1.52 -12.54
CA ARG A 37 2.62 1.44 -12.59
C ARG A 37 3.25 2.78 -12.99
N ALA A 38 2.65 3.51 -13.93
CA ALA A 38 3.10 4.86 -14.33
C ALA A 38 2.85 5.91 -13.23
N ILE A 39 1.78 5.76 -12.44
CA ILE A 39 1.47 6.58 -11.27
C ILE A 39 2.54 6.37 -10.20
N LEU A 40 2.92 5.13 -9.88
CA LEU A 40 4.03 4.83 -8.96
C LEU A 40 5.36 5.46 -9.43
N ALA A 41 5.64 5.42 -10.73
CA ALA A 41 6.82 6.07 -11.30
C ALA A 41 6.76 7.61 -11.21
N ALA A 42 5.58 8.22 -11.37
CA ALA A 42 5.39 9.68 -11.28
C ALA A 42 5.48 10.22 -9.84
N MET A 43 5.08 9.42 -8.83
CA MET A 43 5.07 9.80 -7.40
C MET A 43 6.45 10.13 -6.82
N THR A 44 7.54 9.77 -7.52
CA THR A 44 8.88 9.72 -6.92
C THR A 44 9.78 10.93 -7.23
N LYS A 45 9.42 11.81 -8.17
CA LYS A 45 10.34 12.86 -8.67
C LYS A 45 10.63 14.00 -7.68
N ASN A 46 9.62 14.56 -7.01
CA ASN A 46 9.77 15.60 -5.99
C ASN A 46 8.45 15.83 -5.21
N ARG A 47 8.50 16.61 -4.13
CA ARG A 47 7.34 16.92 -3.26
C ARG A 47 6.14 17.55 -3.97
N VAL A 48 6.36 18.41 -4.97
CA VAL A 48 5.28 19.06 -5.74
C VAL A 48 4.58 18.03 -6.61
N MET A 49 5.36 17.15 -7.25
CA MET A 49 4.80 16.03 -7.99
C MET A 49 4.04 15.07 -7.09
N GLY A 50 4.53 14.81 -5.88
CA GLY A 50 3.80 14.07 -4.85
C GLY A 50 2.41 14.65 -4.60
N VAL A 51 2.29 15.98 -4.42
CA VAL A 51 0.99 16.66 -4.27
C VAL A 51 0.09 16.45 -5.48
N PHE A 52 0.58 16.69 -6.70
CA PHE A 52 -0.23 16.46 -7.91
C PHE A 52 -0.67 15.02 -8.05
N THR A 53 0.19 14.05 -7.72
CA THR A 53 -0.19 12.65 -7.76
C THR A 53 -1.26 12.34 -6.71
N GLY A 54 -1.13 12.86 -5.48
CA GLY A 54 -2.15 12.71 -4.44
C GLY A 54 -3.51 13.29 -4.85
N ILE A 55 -3.50 14.48 -5.46
CA ILE A 55 -4.71 15.12 -6.03
C ILE A 55 -5.34 14.19 -7.06
N PHE A 56 -4.54 13.75 -8.04
CA PHE A 56 -5.03 12.95 -9.15
C PHE A 56 -5.59 11.61 -8.70
N ILE A 57 -4.86 10.87 -7.86
CA ILE A 57 -5.31 9.57 -7.35
C ILE A 57 -6.57 9.73 -6.53
N THR A 58 -6.62 10.70 -5.61
CA THR A 58 -7.79 10.86 -4.75
C THR A 58 -9.01 11.37 -5.52
N ALA A 59 -8.82 12.27 -6.50
CA ALA A 59 -9.89 12.71 -7.38
C ALA A 59 -10.41 11.57 -8.27
N LEU A 60 -9.53 10.67 -8.71
CA LEU A 60 -9.91 9.49 -9.49
C LEU A 60 -10.65 8.48 -8.61
N ILE A 61 -10.05 8.05 -7.50
CA ILE A 61 -10.62 7.04 -6.60
C ILE A 61 -11.81 7.60 -5.80
N GLN A 62 -11.92 8.92 -5.64
CA GLN A 62 -12.92 9.61 -4.81
C GLN A 62 -12.88 9.20 -3.32
N SER A 63 -11.73 8.69 -2.84
CA SER A 63 -11.56 8.24 -1.47
C SER A 63 -10.17 8.55 -0.94
N SER A 64 -10.04 9.64 -0.18
CA SER A 64 -8.78 9.97 0.51
C SER A 64 -8.44 8.98 1.60
N SER A 65 -9.41 8.35 2.26
CA SER A 65 -9.15 7.26 3.18
C SER A 65 -8.43 6.11 2.46
N ALA A 66 -8.92 5.70 1.28
CA ALA A 66 -8.26 4.66 0.49
C ALA A 66 -6.86 5.10 0.01
N THR A 67 -6.73 6.33 -0.50
CA THR A 67 -5.44 6.86 -0.96
C THR A 67 -4.42 6.98 0.18
N THR A 68 -4.83 7.42 1.36
CA THR A 68 -3.93 7.59 2.51
C THR A 68 -3.56 6.25 3.14
N VAL A 69 -4.48 5.29 3.21
CA VAL A 69 -4.17 3.90 3.58
C VAL A 69 -3.16 3.30 2.61
N MET A 70 -3.36 3.48 1.30
CA MET A 70 -2.42 3.04 0.26
C MET A 70 -1.04 3.68 0.46
N VAL A 71 -0.97 4.98 0.72
CA VAL A 71 0.28 5.69 1.02
C VAL A 71 0.97 5.12 2.27
N VAL A 72 0.24 4.88 3.35
CA VAL A 72 0.77 4.26 4.58
C VAL A 72 1.33 2.87 4.29
N SER A 73 0.61 2.07 3.50
CA SER A 73 1.07 0.74 3.09
C SER A 73 2.29 0.80 2.16
N PHE A 74 2.43 1.80 1.28
CA PHE A 74 3.64 1.97 0.48
C PHE A 74 4.86 2.36 1.30
N VAL A 75 4.66 3.18 2.34
CA VAL A 75 5.73 3.48 3.30
C VAL A 75 6.10 2.23 4.10
N ASN A 76 5.09 1.45 4.48
CA ASN A 76 5.28 0.15 5.12
C ASN A 76 6.13 -0.80 4.25
N ALA A 77 5.76 -0.95 2.98
CA ALA A 77 6.44 -1.78 1.99
C ALA A 77 7.78 -1.21 1.48
N GLY A 78 8.27 -0.10 2.04
CA GLY A 78 9.49 0.58 1.59
C GLY A 78 9.46 0.95 0.09
N LEU A 79 8.27 1.07 -0.50
CA LEU A 79 8.05 1.53 -1.87
C LEU A 79 8.15 3.05 -1.95
N MET A 80 7.90 3.72 -0.82
CA MET A 80 7.92 5.16 -0.72
C MET A 80 8.58 5.58 0.59
N SER A 81 9.45 6.58 0.53
CA SER A 81 9.99 7.22 1.73
C SER A 81 8.91 7.99 2.50
N LEU A 82 9.13 8.18 3.79
CA LEU A 82 8.28 9.04 4.62
C LEU A 82 8.17 10.45 4.02
N THR A 83 9.27 11.08 3.61
CA THR A 83 9.26 12.38 2.89
C THR A 83 8.32 12.40 1.68
N GLN A 84 8.39 11.39 0.80
CA GLN A 84 7.53 11.33 -0.39
C GLN A 84 6.06 11.17 0.00
N SER A 85 5.78 10.34 1.00
CA SER A 85 4.42 10.07 1.49
C SER A 85 3.69 11.32 1.93
N ILE A 86 4.39 12.24 2.60
CA ILE A 86 3.82 13.50 3.11
C ILE A 86 3.30 14.35 1.95
N GLY A 87 4.05 14.45 0.85
CA GLY A 87 3.60 15.19 -0.34
C GLY A 87 2.33 14.59 -0.96
N VAL A 88 2.25 13.26 -1.06
CA VAL A 88 1.06 12.57 -1.60
C VAL A 88 -0.14 12.74 -0.68
N ILE A 89 0.05 12.65 0.64
CA ILE A 89 -1.01 12.88 1.63
C ILE A 89 -1.58 14.30 1.53
N MET A 90 -0.72 15.32 1.38
CA MET A 90 -1.17 16.71 1.16
C MET A 90 -2.04 16.83 -0.09
N GLY A 91 -1.60 16.20 -1.19
CA GLY A 91 -2.37 16.12 -2.43
C GLY A 91 -3.72 15.42 -2.26
N ALA A 92 -3.76 14.32 -1.51
CA ALA A 92 -4.98 13.56 -1.28
C ALA A 92 -6.05 14.38 -0.55
N ASN A 93 -5.64 15.23 0.39
CA ASN A 93 -6.56 16.14 1.08
C ASN A 93 -7.19 17.17 0.11
N ILE A 94 -6.43 17.68 -0.87
CA ILE A 94 -7.00 18.52 -1.94
C ILE A 94 -7.94 17.70 -2.84
N GLY A 95 -7.52 16.50 -3.27
CA GLY A 95 -8.33 15.65 -4.17
C GLY A 95 -9.67 15.24 -3.57
N THR A 96 -9.77 15.10 -2.24
CA THR A 96 -11.03 14.82 -1.53
C THR A 96 -12.14 15.82 -1.85
N THR A 97 -11.76 17.07 -2.14
CA THR A 97 -12.73 18.16 -2.36
C THR A 97 -13.53 18.00 -3.65
N VAL A 98 -13.05 17.17 -4.59
CA VAL A 98 -13.77 16.88 -5.84
C VAL A 98 -15.14 16.27 -5.57
N THR A 99 -15.31 15.48 -4.52
CA THR A 99 -16.62 14.91 -4.15
C THR A 99 -17.64 16.02 -3.85
N ALA A 100 -17.23 17.06 -3.09
CA ALA A 100 -18.11 18.18 -2.75
C ALA A 100 -18.52 18.97 -4.00
N TRP A 101 -17.60 19.14 -4.95
CA TRP A 101 -17.88 19.76 -6.24
C TRP A 101 -18.83 18.95 -7.11
N ILE A 102 -18.66 17.62 -7.17
CA ILE A 102 -19.60 16.74 -7.89
C ILE A 102 -21.01 16.90 -7.31
N ILE A 103 -21.14 16.87 -5.99
CA ILE A 103 -22.44 17.01 -5.31
C ILE A 103 -23.03 18.41 -5.55
N SER A 104 -22.23 19.46 -5.42
CA SER A 104 -22.70 20.86 -5.53
C SER A 104 -23.05 21.26 -6.96
N ALA A 105 -22.31 20.77 -7.96
CA ALA A 105 -22.56 21.01 -9.38
C ALA A 105 -23.88 20.41 -9.84
N VAL A 106 -24.22 19.22 -9.35
CA VAL A 106 -25.50 18.56 -9.65
C VAL A 106 -26.62 19.11 -8.76
N GLY A 107 -26.30 19.40 -7.50
CA GLY A 107 -27.19 20.00 -6.50
C GLY A 107 -28.33 19.08 -6.07
N PHE A 108 -28.92 19.36 -4.91
CA PHE A 108 -30.11 18.65 -4.41
C PHE A 108 -31.43 19.12 -5.06
N LYS A 109 -31.38 20.13 -5.93
CA LYS A 109 -32.56 20.80 -6.53
C LYS A 109 -33.00 20.17 -7.87
N VAL A 110 -32.11 19.45 -8.56
CA VAL A 110 -32.49 18.68 -9.75
C VAL A 110 -33.18 17.40 -9.27
N ASN A 111 -34.25 16.95 -9.94
CA ASN A 111 -34.82 15.63 -9.65
C ASN A 111 -33.80 14.56 -10.08
N ILE A 112 -32.80 14.34 -9.23
CA ILE A 112 -31.64 13.49 -9.46
C ILE A 112 -32.08 12.09 -9.86
N ALA A 113 -33.21 11.60 -9.30
CA ALA A 113 -33.82 10.33 -9.67
C ALA A 113 -34.19 10.25 -11.16
N ALA A 114 -34.55 11.38 -11.80
CA ALA A 114 -34.89 11.45 -13.22
C ALA A 114 -33.68 11.20 -14.14
N PHE A 115 -32.45 11.46 -13.67
CA PHE A 115 -31.22 11.14 -14.43
C PHE A 115 -30.60 9.81 -13.99
N ALA A 116 -30.73 9.43 -12.71
CA ALA A 116 -30.19 8.18 -12.20
C ALA A 116 -30.77 6.94 -12.90
N ILE A 117 -32.09 6.90 -13.14
CA ILE A 117 -32.74 5.75 -13.81
C ILE A 117 -32.30 5.60 -15.28
N PRO A 118 -32.29 6.65 -16.12
CA PRO A 118 -31.72 6.57 -17.47
C PRO A 118 -30.24 6.16 -17.50
N MET A 119 -29.43 6.68 -16.58
CA MET A 119 -28.03 6.29 -16.48
C MET A 119 -27.89 4.80 -16.11
N LEU A 120 -28.76 4.26 -15.26
CA LEU A 120 -28.82 2.82 -15.00
C LEU A 120 -29.17 1.99 -16.24
N ALA A 121 -30.13 2.46 -17.03
CA ALA A 121 -30.52 1.78 -18.27
C ALA A 121 -29.34 1.69 -19.27
N ILE A 122 -28.42 2.67 -19.25
CA ILE A 122 -27.20 2.68 -20.07
C ILE A 122 -26.07 1.87 -19.43
N GLY A 123 -25.86 2.02 -18.12
CA GLY A 123 -24.77 1.38 -17.38
C GLY A 123 -24.93 -0.14 -17.28
N MET A 124 -26.15 -0.64 -17.06
CA MET A 124 -26.40 -2.06 -16.82
C MET A 124 -26.01 -2.96 -18.00
N PRO A 125 -26.38 -2.66 -19.27
CA PRO A 125 -25.93 -3.46 -20.41
C PRO A 125 -24.41 -3.45 -20.61
N LEU A 126 -23.75 -2.33 -20.30
CA LEU A 126 -22.30 -2.20 -20.44
C LEU A 126 -21.55 -3.09 -19.43
N ILE A 127 -22.05 -3.26 -18.21
CA ILE A 127 -21.46 -4.16 -17.19
C ILE A 127 -21.39 -5.61 -17.68
N PHE A 128 -22.39 -6.06 -18.45
CA PHE A 128 -22.42 -7.41 -19.02
C PHE A 128 -21.63 -7.56 -20.32
N SER A 129 -20.93 -6.52 -20.77
CA SER A 129 -20.08 -6.60 -21.96
C SER A 129 -18.89 -7.54 -21.71
N GLY A 130 -18.58 -8.40 -22.70
CA GLY A 130 -17.36 -9.20 -22.70
C GLY A 130 -16.07 -8.37 -22.86
N ASN A 131 -16.19 -7.09 -23.20
CA ASN A 131 -15.04 -6.18 -23.29
C ASN A 131 -14.78 -5.49 -21.94
N SER A 132 -13.59 -5.69 -21.39
CA SER A 132 -13.19 -5.18 -20.06
C SER A 132 -13.33 -3.66 -19.93
N LYS A 133 -12.98 -2.87 -20.96
CA LYS A 133 -13.10 -1.41 -20.93
C LYS A 133 -14.56 -0.96 -20.90
N ARG A 134 -15.42 -1.57 -21.71
CA ARG A 134 -16.86 -1.27 -21.72
C ARG A 134 -17.51 -1.64 -20.40
N LYS A 135 -17.12 -2.78 -19.82
CA LYS A 135 -17.55 -3.19 -18.49
C LYS A 135 -17.18 -2.16 -17.43
N SER A 136 -15.94 -1.67 -17.43
CA SER A 136 -15.49 -0.62 -16.50
C SER A 136 -16.26 0.70 -16.66
N VAL A 137 -16.55 1.12 -17.89
CA VAL A 137 -17.42 2.30 -18.14
C VAL A 137 -18.85 2.04 -17.64
N GLY A 138 -19.38 0.84 -17.82
CA GLY A 138 -20.67 0.44 -17.28
C GLY A 138 -20.72 0.50 -15.75
N GLU A 139 -19.69 -0.03 -15.08
CA GLU A 139 -19.52 0.04 -13.62
C GLU A 139 -19.45 1.51 -13.16
N PHE A 140 -18.69 2.37 -13.86
CA PHE A 140 -18.64 3.80 -13.55
C PHE A 140 -20.01 4.48 -13.62
N VAL A 141 -20.74 4.32 -14.74
CA VAL A 141 -22.07 4.93 -14.95
C VAL A 141 -23.11 4.39 -13.96
N PHE A 142 -23.06 3.08 -13.68
CA PHE A 142 -23.93 2.44 -12.70
C PHE A 142 -23.67 2.97 -11.29
N GLY A 143 -22.40 3.03 -10.87
CA GLY A 143 -22.01 3.56 -9.58
C GLY A 143 -22.41 5.03 -9.40
N PHE A 144 -22.20 5.84 -10.44
CA PHE A 144 -22.65 7.24 -10.48
C PHE A 144 -24.16 7.33 -10.27
N SER A 145 -24.95 6.49 -10.94
CA SER A 145 -26.41 6.47 -10.78
C SER A 145 -26.85 6.12 -9.35
N PHE A 146 -26.22 5.10 -8.74
CA PHE A 146 -26.53 4.67 -7.37
C PHE A 146 -26.12 5.69 -6.32
N LEU A 147 -24.99 6.38 -6.53
CA LEU A 147 -24.54 7.50 -5.70
C LEU A 147 -25.64 8.55 -5.63
N PHE A 148 -26.12 8.99 -6.78
CA PHE A 148 -27.13 10.03 -6.90
C PHE A 148 -28.51 9.61 -6.38
N MET A 149 -28.94 8.39 -6.65
CA MET A 149 -30.16 7.82 -6.07
C MET A 149 -30.08 7.73 -4.54
N GLY A 150 -28.93 7.28 -4.00
CA GLY A 150 -28.65 7.26 -2.57
C GLY A 150 -28.72 8.64 -1.95
N LEU A 151 -28.15 9.66 -2.60
CA LEU A 151 -28.19 11.04 -2.13
C LEU A 151 -29.63 11.58 -2.05
N SER A 152 -30.45 11.32 -3.07
CA SER A 152 -31.87 11.71 -3.09
C SER A 152 -32.67 11.03 -1.97
N PHE A 153 -32.47 9.72 -1.77
CA PHE A 153 -33.11 9.00 -0.67
C PHE A 153 -32.64 9.45 0.71
N LEU A 154 -31.38 9.88 0.83
CA LEU A 154 -30.81 10.41 2.06
C LEU A 154 -31.49 11.73 2.43
N GLN A 155 -31.69 12.63 1.45
CA GLN A 155 -32.42 13.89 1.65
C GLN A 155 -33.89 13.66 2.06
N ASN A 156 -34.58 12.73 1.39
CA ASN A 156 -35.96 12.38 1.74
C ASN A 156 -36.04 11.81 3.16
N SER A 157 -35.17 10.86 3.49
CA SER A 157 -35.13 10.23 4.83
C SER A 157 -34.80 11.23 5.93
N ALA A 158 -33.91 12.18 5.68
CA ALA A 158 -33.59 13.25 6.63
C ALA A 158 -34.76 14.20 6.86
N THR A 159 -35.55 14.48 5.81
CA THR A 159 -36.78 15.28 5.89
C THR A 159 -37.84 14.53 6.67
N ASP A 160 -38.06 13.25 6.38
CA ASP A 160 -39.05 12.40 7.08
C ASP A 160 -38.72 12.16 8.56
N LEU A 161 -37.45 12.31 8.95
CA LEU A 161 -36.98 12.28 10.35
C LEU A 161 -37.07 13.64 11.05
N ASN A 162 -37.51 14.69 10.36
CA ASN A 162 -37.48 16.08 10.83
C ASN A 162 -36.08 16.49 11.35
N MET A 163 -35.01 16.01 10.71
CA MET A 163 -33.63 16.30 11.14
C MET A 163 -33.35 17.80 11.18
N GLY A 164 -33.98 18.58 10.29
CA GLY A 164 -33.88 20.03 10.31
C GLY A 164 -34.40 20.66 11.60
N GLU A 165 -35.56 20.23 12.09
CA GLU A 165 -36.13 20.71 13.36
C GLU A 165 -35.31 20.24 14.56
N ILE A 166 -34.83 18.99 14.54
CA ILE A 166 -33.98 18.46 15.61
C ILE A 166 -32.71 19.32 15.75
N VAL A 167 -32.02 19.56 14.64
CA VAL A 167 -30.80 20.39 14.63
C VAL A 167 -31.12 21.85 15.00
N ALA A 168 -32.21 22.41 14.49
CA ALA A 168 -32.65 23.77 14.85
C ALA A 168 -32.91 23.91 16.36
N ASN A 169 -33.59 22.93 16.97
CA ASN A 169 -33.87 22.93 18.41
C ASN A 169 -32.60 22.81 19.25
N MET A 170 -31.64 21.99 18.80
CA MET A 170 -30.33 21.91 19.46
C MET A 170 -29.58 23.26 19.39
N LEU A 171 -29.67 23.94 18.25
CA LEU A 171 -29.00 25.22 18.02
C LEU A 171 -29.71 26.42 18.67
N ALA A 172 -31.02 26.34 18.90
CA ALA A 172 -31.82 27.43 19.46
C ALA A 172 -31.35 27.90 20.85
N THR A 173 -30.69 27.01 21.60
CA THR A 173 -30.14 27.31 22.93
C THR A 173 -28.67 27.73 22.91
N MET A 174 -28.05 27.74 21.72
CA MET A 174 -26.63 28.03 21.54
C MET A 174 -26.42 29.46 21.02
N PRO A 175 -25.34 30.15 21.46
CA PRO A 175 -24.94 31.41 20.86
C PRO A 175 -24.31 31.12 19.48
N VAL A 176 -25.13 31.12 18.44
CA VAL A 176 -24.78 30.73 17.06
C VAL A 176 -23.56 31.49 16.52
N ASP A 177 -23.43 32.77 16.86
CA ASP A 177 -22.34 33.64 16.41
C ASP A 177 -21.06 33.52 17.25
N SER A 178 -21.08 32.73 18.33
CA SER A 178 -19.91 32.58 19.18
C SER A 178 -18.84 31.69 18.55
N PHE A 179 -17.59 32.04 18.79
CA PHE A 179 -16.46 31.20 18.41
C PHE A 179 -16.49 29.82 19.10
N GLY A 180 -17.10 29.72 20.28
CA GLY A 180 -17.32 28.44 20.98
C GLY A 180 -18.18 27.47 20.17
N THR A 181 -19.22 27.98 19.50
CA THR A 181 -20.06 27.19 18.58
C THR A 181 -19.26 26.71 17.37
N ILE A 182 -18.39 27.54 16.80
CA ILE A 182 -17.49 27.14 15.71
C ILE A 182 -16.58 25.97 16.13
N LEU A 183 -15.95 26.06 17.31
CA LEU A 183 -15.12 24.97 17.84
C LEU A 183 -15.92 23.69 18.07
N LEU A 184 -17.16 23.80 18.54
CA LEU A 184 -18.06 22.66 18.69
C LEU A 184 -18.33 21.98 17.35
N PHE A 185 -18.63 22.73 16.29
CA PHE A 185 -18.86 22.15 14.95
C PHE A 185 -17.60 21.49 14.38
N VAL A 186 -16.41 22.04 14.62
CA VAL A 186 -15.14 21.35 14.29
C VAL A 186 -15.04 20.02 15.03
N LEU A 187 -15.34 19.99 16.33
CA LEU A 187 -15.29 18.76 17.12
C LEU A 187 -16.31 17.72 16.63
N VAL A 188 -17.56 18.14 16.39
CA VAL A 188 -18.63 17.27 15.88
C VAL A 188 -18.24 16.69 14.52
N GLY A 189 -17.68 17.52 13.63
CA GLY A 189 -17.22 17.08 12.31
C GLY A 189 -16.13 16.01 12.42
N ALA A 190 -15.16 16.23 13.30
CA ALA A 190 -14.10 15.26 13.55
C ALA A 190 -14.66 13.93 14.07
N VAL A 191 -15.54 13.97 15.09
CA VAL A 191 -16.12 12.77 15.70
C VAL A 191 -17.00 11.99 14.72
N VAL A 192 -17.89 12.68 14.00
CA VAL A 192 -18.77 12.03 13.01
C VAL A 192 -17.95 11.36 11.93
N THR A 193 -16.91 12.02 11.40
CA THR A 193 -16.04 11.39 10.40
C THR A 193 -15.19 10.27 10.96
N MET A 194 -14.76 10.31 12.23
CA MET A 194 -14.07 9.18 12.85
C MET A 194 -14.96 7.94 12.98
N ILE A 195 -16.25 8.13 13.24
CA ILE A 195 -17.23 7.03 13.35
C ILE A 195 -17.59 6.49 11.96
N VAL A 196 -17.91 7.38 11.02
CA VAL A 196 -18.35 7.00 9.67
C VAL A 196 -17.18 6.50 8.81
N GLN A 197 -15.95 6.97 9.07
CA GLN A 197 -14.70 6.62 8.37
C GLN A 197 -14.68 6.84 6.85
N ALA A 198 -15.70 7.53 6.32
CA ALA A 198 -15.83 7.85 4.91
C ALA A 198 -16.00 9.37 4.72
N SER A 199 -14.91 10.05 4.32
CA SER A 199 -14.88 11.50 4.14
C SER A 199 -15.94 12.01 3.16
N ALA A 200 -16.19 11.27 2.07
CA ALA A 200 -17.18 11.61 1.07
C ALA A 200 -18.61 11.54 1.60
N ALA A 201 -18.93 10.54 2.45
CA ALA A 201 -20.22 10.44 3.11
C ALA A 201 -20.45 11.57 4.11
N THR A 202 -19.45 11.89 4.93
CA THR A 202 -19.61 12.97 5.91
C THR A 202 -19.75 14.33 5.25
N MET A 203 -19.02 14.59 4.15
CA MET A 203 -19.19 15.82 3.39
C MET A 203 -20.57 15.89 2.70
N ALA A 204 -21.08 14.77 2.19
CA ALA A 204 -22.43 14.71 1.62
C ALA A 204 -23.51 15.03 2.67
N ILE A 205 -23.36 14.52 3.90
CA ILE A 205 -24.23 14.85 5.03
C ILE A 205 -24.16 16.35 5.36
N THR A 206 -22.97 16.94 5.41
CA THR A 206 -22.80 18.39 5.64
C THR A 206 -23.51 19.22 4.57
N LEU A 207 -23.28 18.89 3.29
CA LEU A 207 -23.89 19.60 2.16
C LEU A 207 -25.43 19.48 2.20
N MET A 208 -25.96 18.31 2.55
CA MET A 208 -27.39 18.12 2.72
C MET A 208 -27.93 18.97 3.88
N LEU A 209 -27.32 18.91 5.07
CA LEU A 209 -27.78 19.71 6.22
C LEU A 209 -27.73 21.21 5.91
N PHE A 210 -26.75 21.64 5.12
CA PHE A 210 -26.66 23.02 4.66
C PHE A 210 -27.75 23.38 3.65
N ASP A 211 -28.07 22.48 2.71
CA ASP A 211 -29.19 22.63 1.75
C ASP A 211 -30.57 22.66 2.44
N MET A 212 -30.70 22.15 3.66
CA MET A 212 -31.94 22.20 4.43
C MET A 212 -32.24 23.60 5.02
N HIS A 213 -31.33 24.58 4.89
CA HIS A 213 -31.49 25.96 5.37
C HIS A 213 -31.94 26.04 6.84
N ILE A 214 -31.35 25.21 7.69
CA ILE A 214 -31.73 25.06 9.11
C ILE A 214 -31.40 26.37 9.86
N PRO A 215 -32.34 26.94 10.64
CA PRO A 215 -32.06 28.13 11.45
C PRO A 215 -30.87 27.91 12.39
N GLY A 216 -29.89 28.82 12.31
CA GLY A 216 -28.65 28.76 13.11
C GLY A 216 -27.55 27.84 12.54
N PHE A 217 -27.81 27.11 11.45
CA PHE A 217 -26.80 26.35 10.72
C PHE A 217 -26.51 27.01 9.37
N GLY A 218 -25.67 28.04 9.42
CA GLY A 218 -25.24 28.80 8.25
C GLY A 218 -23.95 28.26 7.64
N PHE A 219 -23.41 29.06 6.71
CA PHE A 219 -22.16 28.75 6.01
C PHE A 219 -20.99 28.54 6.99
N GLU A 220 -20.90 29.37 8.03
CA GLU A 220 -19.85 29.31 9.05
C GLU A 220 -19.90 27.97 9.82
N GLN A 221 -21.09 27.51 10.23
CA GLN A 221 -21.23 26.23 10.94
C GLN A 221 -20.93 25.04 10.01
N ALA A 222 -21.37 25.10 8.76
CA ALA A 222 -21.07 24.07 7.76
C ALA A 222 -19.57 24.02 7.41
N ALA A 223 -18.92 25.18 7.28
CA ALA A 223 -17.48 25.32 7.05
C ALA A 223 -16.66 24.77 8.23
N ALA A 224 -17.07 25.09 9.46
CA ALA A 224 -16.47 24.55 10.68
C ALA A 224 -16.61 23.02 10.76
N LEU A 225 -17.80 22.50 10.43
CA LEU A 225 -18.04 21.07 10.35
C LEU A 225 -17.10 20.41 9.34
N ALA A 226 -16.99 20.94 8.12
CA ALA A 226 -16.09 20.44 7.08
C ALA A 226 -14.60 20.45 7.50
N MET A 227 -14.14 21.50 8.22
CA MET A 227 -12.79 21.53 8.80
C MET A 227 -12.58 20.40 9.82
N GLY A 228 -13.58 20.15 10.66
CA GLY A 228 -13.57 19.02 11.59
C GLY A 228 -13.44 17.67 10.88
N GLN A 229 -14.20 17.47 9.80
CA GLN A 229 -14.19 16.23 9.03
C GLN A 229 -12.80 15.90 8.48
N ASN A 230 -12.01 16.91 8.09
CA ASN A 230 -10.62 16.72 7.68
C ASN A 230 -9.72 16.16 8.80
N ILE A 231 -9.95 16.54 10.06
CA ILE A 231 -9.28 15.90 11.21
C ILE A 231 -9.75 14.46 11.34
N GLY A 232 -11.08 14.24 11.28
CA GLY A 232 -11.66 12.92 11.50
C GLY A 232 -11.19 11.86 10.49
N THR A 233 -10.99 12.23 9.23
CA THR A 233 -10.51 11.33 8.17
C THR A 233 -9.16 10.68 8.49
N THR A 234 -8.35 11.29 9.35
CA THR A 234 -7.01 10.79 9.74
C THR A 234 -7.06 9.46 10.49
N ILE A 235 -8.20 9.08 11.09
CA ILE A 235 -8.34 7.82 11.83
C ILE A 235 -8.04 6.59 10.97
N THR A 236 -8.38 6.64 9.69
CA THR A 236 -8.23 5.50 8.77
C THR A 236 -6.76 5.15 8.54
N ALA A 237 -5.92 6.16 8.35
CA ALA A 237 -4.47 6.01 8.25
C ALA A 237 -3.87 5.50 9.57
N PHE A 238 -4.37 5.97 10.72
CA PHE A 238 -3.93 5.45 12.02
C PHE A 238 -4.25 3.97 12.17
N MET A 239 -5.49 3.57 11.92
CA MET A 239 -5.94 2.18 12.01
C MET A 239 -5.11 1.27 11.10
N ALA A 240 -4.87 1.69 9.85
CA ALA A 240 -4.01 0.95 8.92
C ALA A 240 -2.56 0.82 9.41
N SER A 241 -2.04 1.82 10.12
CA SER A 241 -0.66 1.80 10.63
C SER A 241 -0.47 0.98 11.92
N LEU A 242 -1.55 0.56 12.60
CA LEU A 242 -1.45 -0.13 13.90
C LEU A 242 -0.65 -1.43 13.82
N THR A 243 -0.79 -2.19 12.74
CA THR A 243 -0.06 -3.46 12.52
C THR A 243 1.23 -3.28 11.71
N ALA A 244 1.49 -2.07 11.23
CA ALA A 244 2.58 -1.76 10.31
C ALA A 244 3.87 -1.32 11.02
N ASN A 245 4.95 -1.16 10.26
CA ASN A 245 6.25 -0.74 10.76
C ASN A 245 6.29 0.73 11.24
N THR A 246 7.41 1.16 11.85
CA THR A 246 7.54 2.51 12.41
C THR A 246 7.35 3.60 11.35
N GLN A 247 7.81 3.39 10.12
CA GLN A 247 7.70 4.39 9.06
C GLN A 247 6.25 4.59 8.64
N ALA A 248 5.46 3.52 8.54
CA ALA A 248 4.03 3.58 8.26
C ALA A 248 3.26 4.35 9.34
N ARG A 249 3.60 4.10 10.63
CA ARG A 249 3.05 4.85 11.76
C ARG A 249 3.44 6.33 11.74
N ARG A 250 4.67 6.64 11.32
CA ARG A 250 5.12 8.04 11.12
C ARG A 250 4.35 8.73 9.98
N ALA A 251 4.04 8.02 8.90
CA ALA A 251 3.23 8.56 7.81
C ALA A 251 1.79 8.89 8.28
N ALA A 252 1.16 8.00 9.07
CA ALA A 252 -0.13 8.26 9.69
C ALA A 252 -0.09 9.48 10.65
N LEU A 253 0.96 9.58 11.48
CA LEU A 253 1.19 10.75 12.34
C LEU A 253 1.38 12.04 11.53
N ALA A 254 2.09 11.98 10.40
CA ALA A 254 2.28 13.13 9.54
C ALA A 254 0.96 13.59 8.90
N HIS A 255 0.09 12.64 8.53
CA HIS A 255 -1.26 12.93 8.06
C HIS A 255 -2.12 13.63 9.12
N MET A 256 -2.07 13.15 10.37
CA MET A 256 -2.75 13.81 11.49
C MET A 256 -2.23 15.21 11.72
N PHE A 257 -0.90 15.35 11.80
CA PHE A 257 -0.25 16.64 12.02
C PHE A 257 -0.67 17.66 10.96
N PHE A 258 -0.64 17.27 9.68
CA PHE A 258 -1.04 18.14 8.56
C PHE A 258 -2.47 18.67 8.73
N ASN A 259 -3.45 17.80 9.00
CA ASN A 259 -4.84 18.21 9.13
C ASN A 259 -5.10 19.03 10.40
N VAL A 260 -4.57 18.61 11.54
CA VAL A 260 -4.73 19.34 12.81
C VAL A 260 -4.09 20.72 12.73
N PHE A 261 -2.87 20.82 12.19
CA PHE A 261 -2.21 22.11 12.00
C PHE A 261 -3.03 23.02 11.09
N GLY A 262 -3.49 22.49 9.95
CA GLY A 262 -4.30 23.26 9.00
C GLY A 262 -5.58 23.81 9.61
N VAL A 263 -6.30 22.99 10.38
CA VAL A 263 -7.49 23.43 11.12
C VAL A 263 -7.15 24.52 12.12
N VAL A 264 -6.09 24.35 12.93
CA VAL A 264 -5.69 25.36 13.92
C VAL A 264 -5.34 26.68 13.26
N VAL A 265 -4.57 26.68 12.17
CA VAL A 265 -4.19 27.91 11.47
C VAL A 265 -5.42 28.63 10.91
N VAL A 266 -6.32 27.90 10.24
CA VAL A 266 -7.52 28.54 9.65
C VAL A 266 -8.49 28.98 10.73
N LEU A 267 -8.58 28.30 11.87
CA LEU A 267 -9.38 28.75 13.02
C LEU A 267 -8.93 30.11 13.56
N LEU A 268 -7.63 30.40 13.60
CA LEU A 268 -7.11 31.71 14.02
C LEU A 268 -7.56 32.86 13.11
N MET A 269 -7.91 32.55 11.86
CA MET A 269 -8.36 33.52 10.85
C MET A 269 -9.72 33.13 10.25
N PHE A 270 -10.58 32.49 11.03
CA PHE A 270 -11.79 31.82 10.54
C PHE A 270 -12.75 32.76 9.80
N TYR A 271 -13.20 33.84 10.45
CA TYR A 271 -14.12 34.79 9.81
C TYR A 271 -13.50 35.50 8.59
N PRO A 272 -12.24 35.99 8.63
CA PRO A 272 -11.57 36.46 7.42
C PRO A 272 -11.52 35.42 6.29
N ALA A 273 -11.25 34.15 6.59
CA ALA A 273 -11.21 33.08 5.59
C ALA A 273 -12.60 32.84 4.96
N CYS A 274 -13.65 32.75 5.78
CA CYS A 274 -15.03 32.62 5.32
C CYS A 274 -15.43 33.80 4.41
N ASN A 275 -15.11 35.03 4.82
CA ASN A 275 -15.42 36.23 4.02
C ASN A 275 -14.63 36.28 2.71
N ALA A 276 -13.37 35.87 2.71
CA ALA A 276 -12.55 35.82 1.50
C ALA A 276 -13.11 34.82 0.47
N VAL A 277 -13.53 33.64 0.93
CA VAL A 277 -14.17 32.64 0.07
C VAL A 277 -15.51 33.15 -0.44
N ARG A 278 -16.33 33.75 0.43
CA ARG A 278 -17.61 34.37 0.07
C ARG A 278 -17.42 35.40 -1.05
N TRP A 279 -16.55 36.38 -0.83
CA TRP A 279 -16.19 37.39 -1.83
C TRP A 279 -15.72 36.78 -3.16
N PHE A 280 -14.86 35.76 -3.11
CA PHE A 280 -14.38 35.13 -4.34
C PHE A 280 -15.52 34.46 -5.13
N VAL A 281 -16.42 33.74 -4.45
CA VAL A 281 -17.54 33.06 -5.11
C VAL A 281 -18.59 34.05 -5.62
N THR A 282 -18.94 35.06 -4.82
CA THR A 282 -20.03 36.00 -5.17
C THR A 282 -19.58 37.08 -6.15
N ASP A 283 -18.42 37.67 -5.94
CA ASP A 283 -17.97 38.87 -6.66
C ASP A 283 -17.01 38.55 -7.81
N VAL A 284 -16.17 37.51 -7.68
CA VAL A 284 -15.21 37.13 -8.74
C VAL A 284 -15.80 36.10 -9.69
N MET A 285 -16.46 35.05 -9.18
CA MET A 285 -17.10 34.02 -10.01
C MET A 285 -18.52 34.42 -10.46
N GLY A 286 -19.14 35.42 -9.82
CA GLY A 286 -20.49 35.89 -10.15
C GLY A 286 -21.60 34.91 -9.76
N ILE A 287 -21.35 33.96 -8.85
CA ILE A 287 -22.31 32.93 -8.44
C ILE A 287 -22.98 33.39 -7.14
N GLN A 288 -24.20 33.92 -7.25
CA GLN A 288 -24.91 34.51 -6.10
C GLN A 288 -26.00 33.59 -5.48
N SER A 289 -26.37 32.49 -6.13
CA SER A 289 -27.57 31.70 -5.78
C SER A 289 -27.32 30.22 -5.47
N ASN A 290 -26.07 29.82 -5.25
CA ASN A 290 -25.72 28.44 -4.95
C ASN A 290 -24.83 28.32 -3.70
N ASP A 291 -25.46 28.16 -2.54
CA ASP A 291 -24.76 28.04 -1.26
C ASP A 291 -23.88 26.78 -1.20
N LEU A 292 -24.25 25.69 -1.87
CA LEU A 292 -23.44 24.46 -1.92
C LEU A 292 -22.08 24.68 -2.61
N PHE A 293 -22.06 25.54 -3.63
CA PHE A 293 -20.81 25.97 -4.26
C PHE A 293 -19.93 26.74 -3.29
N LEU A 294 -20.51 27.60 -2.46
CA LEU A 294 -19.77 28.36 -1.46
C LEU A 294 -19.07 27.42 -0.46
N LEU A 295 -19.77 26.39 0.03
CA LEU A 295 -19.19 25.40 0.93
C LEU A 295 -18.10 24.55 0.25
N SER A 296 -18.32 24.13 -0.99
CA SER A 296 -17.32 23.38 -1.77
C SER A 296 -16.06 24.20 -2.05
N ALA A 297 -16.22 25.48 -2.39
CA ALA A 297 -15.13 26.42 -2.58
C ALA A 297 -14.34 26.62 -1.28
N PHE A 298 -15.03 26.72 -0.13
CA PHE A 298 -14.36 26.80 1.17
C PHE A 298 -13.52 25.56 1.45
N HIS A 299 -14.07 24.37 1.22
CA HIS A 299 -13.36 23.11 1.45
C HIS A 299 -12.11 22.99 0.56
N THR A 300 -12.21 23.36 -0.72
CA THR A 300 -11.04 23.43 -1.62
C THR A 300 -10.03 24.48 -1.16
N ALA A 301 -10.47 25.71 -0.87
CA ALA A 301 -9.59 26.79 -0.43
C ALA A 301 -8.83 26.41 0.84
N PHE A 302 -9.51 25.80 1.82
CA PHE A 302 -8.92 25.27 3.05
C PHE A 302 -7.78 24.29 2.78
N ASN A 303 -8.03 23.25 1.97
CA ASN A 303 -7.03 22.21 1.68
C ASN A 303 -5.86 22.72 0.84
N VAL A 304 -6.14 23.59 -0.13
CA VAL A 304 -5.12 24.22 -0.97
C VAL A 304 -4.25 25.15 -0.12
N PHE A 305 -4.85 25.99 0.73
CA PHE A 305 -4.13 26.88 1.63
C PHE A 305 -3.19 26.13 2.57
N ASN A 306 -3.69 25.06 3.23
CA ASN A 306 -2.86 24.24 4.12
C ASN A 306 -1.68 23.60 3.38
N THR A 307 -1.93 23.10 2.16
CA THR A 307 -0.88 22.50 1.33
C THR A 307 0.15 23.53 0.91
N LEU A 308 -0.25 24.72 0.48
CA LEU A 308 0.66 25.79 0.07
C LEU A 308 1.57 26.26 1.21
N ILE A 309 1.09 26.22 2.45
CA ILE A 309 1.92 26.52 3.62
C ILE A 309 2.87 25.36 3.90
N LEU A 310 2.35 24.14 4.08
CA LEU A 310 3.12 23.03 4.65
C LEU A 310 4.01 22.29 3.65
N ILE A 311 3.80 22.44 2.33
CA ILE A 311 4.66 21.83 1.31
C ILE A 311 6.13 22.25 1.44
N TRP A 312 6.39 23.45 1.98
CA TRP A 312 7.74 23.94 2.21
C TRP A 312 8.43 23.30 3.41
N PHE A 313 7.64 22.72 4.32
CA PHE A 313 8.07 22.18 5.61
C PHE A 313 8.03 20.64 5.68
N VAL A 314 7.96 19.94 4.55
CA VAL A 314 7.87 18.47 4.49
C VAL A 314 9.00 17.78 5.29
N LYS A 315 10.25 18.26 5.18
CA LYS A 315 11.38 17.69 5.93
C LYS A 315 11.25 17.92 7.44
N GLN A 316 10.72 19.06 7.85
CA GLN A 316 10.49 19.41 9.25
C GLN A 316 9.36 18.55 9.84
N ILE A 317 8.31 18.29 9.06
CA ILE A 317 7.23 17.37 9.45
C ILE A 317 7.81 15.96 9.64
N GLU A 318 8.62 15.48 8.68
CA GLU A 318 9.32 14.19 8.80
C GLU A 318 10.16 14.12 10.08
N GLN A 319 11.00 15.12 10.34
CA GLN A 319 11.83 15.17 11.55
C GLN A 319 10.99 15.17 12.83
N LEU A 320 9.88 15.92 12.85
CA LEU A 320 8.95 15.97 13.98
C LEU A 320 8.36 14.59 14.26
N VAL A 321 7.83 13.90 13.25
CA VAL A 321 7.22 12.57 13.46
C VAL A 321 8.26 11.51 13.82
N CYS A 322 9.48 11.60 13.30
CA CYS A 322 10.61 10.75 13.71
C CYS A 322 11.00 10.97 15.17
N LYS A 323 10.92 12.21 15.66
CA LYS A 323 11.19 12.55 17.07
C LYS A 323 10.07 12.08 18.00
N VAL A 324 8.81 12.20 17.57
CA VAL A 324 7.64 11.74 18.33
C VAL A 324 7.60 10.22 18.42
N LEU A 325 7.96 9.52 17.33
CA LEU A 325 7.99 8.06 17.26
C LEU A 325 9.39 7.56 16.86
N PRO A 326 10.34 7.46 17.82
CA PRO A 326 11.69 6.97 17.55
C PRO A 326 11.72 5.49 17.15
N ASP A 327 12.68 5.10 16.32
CA ASP A 327 12.85 3.70 15.92
C ASP A 327 13.33 2.87 17.11
N LYS A 328 12.59 1.79 17.41
CA LYS A 328 12.89 0.94 18.57
C LYS A 328 13.82 -0.23 18.27
N ASN A 329 14.19 -0.53 17.01
CA ASN A 329 14.93 -1.75 16.68
C ASN A 329 15.97 -1.59 15.56
N THR A 330 17.19 -2.02 15.87
CA THR A 330 18.30 -2.38 14.97
C THR A 330 17.89 -3.56 14.07
N GLU A 331 18.34 -3.55 12.82
CA GLU A 331 17.82 -4.32 11.67
C GLU A 331 17.96 -5.87 11.73
N GLU A 332 18.44 -6.47 12.82
CA GLU A 332 18.90 -7.88 12.81
C GLU A 332 17.98 -8.93 13.49
N ASN A 333 16.87 -8.54 14.13
CA ASN A 333 16.12 -9.47 15.00
C ASN A 333 14.61 -9.59 14.74
N GLN A 334 14.13 -9.47 13.49
CA GLN A 334 12.72 -9.76 13.20
C GLN A 334 12.52 -10.98 12.29
N PRO A 335 11.83 -12.03 12.79
CA PRO A 335 11.39 -13.19 11.99
C PRO A 335 10.08 -12.92 11.23
N ARG A 336 9.77 -11.67 10.87
CA ARG A 336 8.56 -11.30 10.12
C ARG A 336 8.92 -10.78 8.73
N LEU A 337 8.03 -10.98 7.77
CA LEU A 337 8.08 -10.31 6.48
C LEU A 337 8.27 -8.78 6.63
N LYS A 338 9.17 -8.21 5.82
CA LYS A 338 9.61 -6.81 5.93
C LYS A 338 8.64 -5.83 5.26
N TYR A 339 8.11 -6.25 4.13
CA TYR A 339 7.23 -5.55 3.21
C TYR A 339 5.77 -6.02 3.32
N ILE A 340 5.50 -7.32 3.51
CA ILE A 340 4.15 -7.83 3.83
C ILE A 340 3.93 -7.68 5.34
N SER A 341 3.40 -6.55 5.77
CA SER A 341 3.08 -6.31 7.20
C SER A 341 1.77 -5.55 7.45
N ALA A 342 1.09 -5.12 6.39
CA ALA A 342 -0.27 -4.60 6.42
C ALA A 342 -1.22 -5.61 5.77
N GLY A 343 -2.49 -5.65 6.19
CA GLY A 343 -3.51 -6.48 5.53
C GLY A 343 -3.60 -6.20 4.02
N LEU A 344 -4.37 -7.02 3.29
CA LEU A 344 -4.56 -6.89 1.85
C LEU A 344 -4.84 -5.45 1.43
N PHE A 345 -4.20 -4.98 0.35
CA PHE A 345 -4.60 -3.72 -0.27
C PHE A 345 -6.01 -3.82 -0.84
N SER A 346 -6.66 -2.69 -1.01
CA SER A 346 -7.93 -2.60 -1.75
C SER A 346 -7.78 -3.02 -3.23
N THR A 347 -6.56 -3.00 -3.76
CA THR A 347 -6.26 -3.32 -5.15
C THR A 347 -5.28 -4.50 -5.21
N ALA A 348 -5.57 -5.46 -6.08
CA ALA A 348 -4.82 -6.71 -6.09
C ALA A 348 -3.41 -6.51 -6.68
N GLU A 349 -3.23 -5.60 -7.63
CA GLU A 349 -1.91 -5.30 -8.23
C GLU A 349 -0.90 -4.77 -7.20
N LEU A 350 -1.35 -3.99 -6.22
CA LEU A 350 -0.46 -3.45 -5.17
C LEU A 350 -0.03 -4.53 -4.19
N SER A 351 -0.92 -5.47 -3.89
CA SER A 351 -0.59 -6.61 -3.04
C SER A 351 0.48 -7.49 -3.71
N LEU A 352 0.38 -7.71 -5.02
CA LEU A 352 1.39 -8.48 -5.77
C LEU A 352 2.76 -7.81 -5.80
N LEU A 353 2.82 -6.47 -5.72
CA LEU A 353 4.07 -5.73 -5.65
C LEU A 353 4.78 -5.93 -4.30
N GLU A 354 4.04 -5.97 -3.19
CA GLU A 354 4.58 -6.31 -1.86
C GLU A 354 5.16 -7.72 -1.86
N ALA A 355 4.40 -8.69 -2.38
CA ALA A 355 4.85 -10.08 -2.46
C ALA A 355 6.14 -10.20 -3.27
N ARG A 356 6.24 -9.58 -4.44
CA ARG A 356 7.48 -9.61 -5.24
C ARG A 356 8.70 -9.09 -4.48
N LYS A 357 8.55 -8.01 -3.70
CA LYS A 357 9.66 -7.48 -2.91
C LYS A 357 10.12 -8.45 -1.83
N GLU A 358 9.20 -9.23 -1.27
CA GLU A 358 9.54 -10.28 -0.33
C GLU A 358 10.24 -11.44 -1.00
N VAL A 359 9.78 -11.88 -2.18
CA VAL A 359 10.49 -12.89 -2.98
C VAL A 359 11.92 -12.43 -3.28
N ALA A 360 12.10 -11.18 -3.72
CA ALA A 360 13.44 -10.62 -3.95
C ALA A 360 14.30 -10.52 -2.67
N LEU A 361 13.68 -10.27 -1.51
CA LEU A 361 14.39 -10.27 -0.22
C LEU A 361 14.77 -11.69 0.21
N MET A 362 13.91 -12.67 -0.03
CA MET A 362 14.16 -14.09 0.21
C MET A 362 15.36 -14.54 -0.62
N GLY A 363 15.41 -14.20 -1.91
CA GLY A 363 16.58 -14.47 -2.77
C GLY A 363 17.89 -13.87 -2.24
N LYS A 364 17.87 -12.63 -1.72
CA LYS A 364 19.06 -12.04 -1.06
C LYS A 364 19.47 -12.80 0.20
N ARG A 365 18.51 -13.32 0.97
CA ARG A 365 18.78 -14.13 2.16
C ARG A 365 19.38 -15.48 1.79
N CYS A 366 18.88 -16.14 0.74
CA CYS A 366 19.46 -17.39 0.23
C CYS A 366 20.91 -17.19 -0.24
N MET A 367 21.19 -16.13 -1.00
CA MET A 367 22.56 -15.78 -1.39
C MET A 367 23.47 -15.55 -0.18
N ARG A 368 23.00 -14.83 0.84
CA ARG A 368 23.75 -14.61 2.07
C ARG A 368 23.97 -15.89 2.89
N ALA A 369 23.01 -16.82 2.87
CA ALA A 369 23.15 -18.13 3.50
C ALA A 369 24.27 -18.92 2.81
N PHE A 370 24.32 -18.93 1.48
CA PHE A 370 25.40 -19.57 0.73
C PHE A 370 26.78 -18.98 1.05
N GLU A 371 26.91 -17.65 1.11
CA GLU A 371 28.15 -16.99 1.55
C GLU A 371 28.59 -17.44 2.95
N PHE A 372 27.65 -17.60 3.89
CA PHE A 372 27.97 -18.14 5.21
C PHE A 372 28.47 -19.58 5.13
N VAL A 373 27.82 -20.45 4.36
CA VAL A 373 28.26 -21.85 4.16
C VAL A 373 29.69 -21.88 3.63
N MET A 374 30.00 -21.09 2.60
CA MET A 374 31.33 -21.08 2.00
C MET A 374 32.39 -20.49 2.93
N SER A 375 32.02 -19.50 3.76
CA SER A 375 32.92 -18.97 4.80
C SER A 375 33.29 -19.99 5.89
N MET A 376 32.54 -21.09 6.03
CA MET A 376 32.88 -22.18 6.96
C MET A 376 34.09 -22.99 6.47
N HIS A 377 34.39 -22.95 5.17
CA HIS A 377 35.56 -23.58 4.60
C HIS A 377 36.84 -22.90 5.12
N GLY A 378 37.81 -23.67 5.61
CA GLY A 378 39.06 -23.15 6.15
C GLY A 378 39.04 -22.70 7.62
N ILE A 379 37.88 -22.67 8.28
CA ILE A 379 37.81 -22.32 9.71
C ILE A 379 38.40 -23.43 10.59
N SER A 380 39.49 -23.12 11.27
CA SER A 380 40.16 -24.06 12.18
C SER A 380 39.53 -24.10 13.58
N LYS A 381 38.95 -23.00 14.07
CA LYS A 381 38.38 -22.91 15.43
C LYS A 381 36.95 -23.43 15.48
N GLU A 382 36.65 -24.29 16.45
CA GLU A 382 35.34 -24.94 16.58
C GLU A 382 34.22 -23.96 17.00
N GLU A 383 34.52 -23.03 17.91
CA GLU A 383 33.55 -22.00 18.33
C GLU A 383 33.10 -21.12 17.16
N GLU A 384 34.05 -20.71 16.31
CA GLU A 384 33.79 -19.89 15.13
C GLU A 384 32.97 -20.65 14.08
N PHE A 385 33.31 -21.92 13.85
CA PHE A 385 32.56 -22.80 12.95
C PHE A 385 31.12 -23.00 13.42
N ASN A 386 30.91 -23.32 14.70
CA ASN A 386 29.58 -23.53 15.26
C ASN A 386 28.74 -22.25 15.23
N ALA A 387 29.36 -21.08 15.45
CA ALA A 387 28.68 -19.80 15.35
C ALA A 387 28.15 -19.53 13.94
N ILE A 388 28.90 -19.89 12.89
CA ILE A 388 28.45 -19.74 11.49
C ILE A 388 27.45 -20.83 11.13
N PHE A 389 27.64 -22.08 11.56
CA PHE A 389 26.68 -23.16 11.35
C PHE A 389 25.29 -22.79 11.89
N HIS A 390 25.22 -22.26 13.13
CA HIS A 390 23.96 -21.78 13.70
C HIS A 390 23.38 -20.57 12.95
N LYS A 391 24.21 -19.75 12.29
CA LYS A 391 23.69 -18.69 11.40
C LYS A 391 23.03 -19.30 10.17
N VAL A 392 23.64 -20.32 9.55
CA VAL A 392 23.04 -21.01 8.39
C VAL A 392 21.72 -21.68 8.79
N GLU A 393 21.70 -22.41 9.90
CA GLU A 393 20.48 -23.01 10.48
C GLU A 393 19.39 -21.97 10.74
N LYS A 394 19.76 -20.80 11.30
CA LYS A 394 18.82 -19.70 11.48
C LYS A 394 18.29 -19.15 10.15
N TYR A 395 19.11 -19.12 9.10
CA TYR A 395 18.71 -18.61 7.79
C TYR A 395 17.76 -19.56 7.06
N GLU A 396 17.94 -20.87 7.19
CA GLU A 396 16.98 -21.87 6.71
C GLU A 396 15.62 -21.70 7.39
N GLY A 397 15.57 -21.65 8.73
CA GLY A 397 14.31 -21.39 9.42
C GLY A 397 13.69 -20.02 9.09
N ILE A 398 14.48 -19.04 8.62
CA ILE A 398 13.94 -17.78 8.10
C ILE A 398 13.33 -17.98 6.71
N THR A 399 13.95 -18.75 5.82
CA THR A 399 13.40 -19.01 4.47
C THR A 399 12.09 -19.80 4.53
N ASP A 400 11.98 -20.81 5.39
CA ASP A 400 10.73 -21.57 5.60
C ASP A 400 9.57 -20.68 6.06
N ASN A 401 9.85 -19.82 7.05
CA ASN A 401 8.83 -18.89 7.55
C ASN A 401 8.42 -17.89 6.46
N MET A 402 9.38 -17.41 5.64
CA MET A 402 9.07 -16.54 4.52
C MET A 402 8.22 -17.25 3.47
N GLU A 403 8.53 -18.49 3.14
CA GLU A 403 7.76 -19.30 2.20
C GLU A 403 6.29 -19.38 2.61
N TYR A 404 6.06 -19.82 3.85
CA TYR A 404 4.72 -19.91 4.42
C TYR A 404 3.97 -18.58 4.45
N GLU A 405 4.62 -17.50 4.95
CA GLU A 405 3.98 -16.19 5.07
C GLU A 405 3.66 -15.58 3.68
N ILE A 406 4.57 -15.71 2.70
CA ILE A 406 4.36 -15.21 1.33
C ILE A 406 3.28 -16.02 0.62
N ALA A 407 3.32 -17.35 0.70
CA ALA A 407 2.32 -18.22 0.06
C ALA A 407 0.91 -17.95 0.61
N HIS A 408 0.77 -17.82 1.94
CA HIS A 408 -0.50 -17.50 2.57
C HIS A 408 -1.02 -16.10 2.17
N TYR A 409 -0.12 -15.12 2.06
CA TYR A 409 -0.47 -13.79 1.56
C TYR A 409 -0.95 -13.84 0.11
N LEU A 410 -0.21 -14.52 -0.77
CA LEU A 410 -0.59 -14.69 -2.17
C LEU A 410 -1.93 -15.42 -2.36
N GLN A 411 -2.22 -16.41 -1.51
CA GLN A 411 -3.52 -17.07 -1.48
C GLN A 411 -4.64 -16.07 -1.14
N LYS A 412 -4.45 -15.24 -0.12
CA LYS A 412 -5.43 -14.19 0.22
C LYS A 412 -5.62 -13.16 -0.91
N VAL A 413 -4.54 -12.81 -1.62
CA VAL A 413 -4.63 -11.93 -2.80
C VAL A 413 -5.42 -12.62 -3.92
N SER A 414 -5.28 -13.94 -4.07
CA SER A 414 -5.97 -14.76 -5.07
C SER A 414 -7.50 -14.77 -4.94
N GLU A 415 -8.01 -14.55 -3.73
CA GLU A 415 -9.44 -14.46 -3.42
C GLU A 415 -10.08 -13.14 -3.92
N GLY A 416 -9.25 -12.15 -4.26
CA GLY A 416 -9.68 -10.85 -4.77
C GLY A 416 -10.12 -10.86 -6.25
N ARG A 417 -10.66 -9.72 -6.72
CA ARG A 417 -10.99 -9.52 -8.14
C ARG A 417 -9.72 -9.22 -8.94
N LEU A 418 -9.10 -10.27 -9.48
CA LEU A 418 -7.85 -10.19 -10.23
C LEU A 418 -8.05 -10.09 -11.75
N SER A 419 -7.15 -9.37 -12.40
CA SER A 419 -6.92 -9.50 -13.84
C SER A 419 -6.29 -10.86 -14.16
N ASP A 420 -6.38 -11.32 -15.42
CA ASP A 420 -5.76 -12.59 -15.84
C ASP A 420 -4.22 -12.54 -15.75
N GLU A 421 -3.63 -11.35 -15.89
CA GLU A 421 -2.19 -11.15 -15.73
C GLU A 421 -1.77 -11.30 -14.26
N SER A 422 -2.53 -10.67 -13.36
CA SER A 422 -2.32 -10.77 -11.91
C SER A 422 -2.40 -12.22 -11.41
N LYS A 423 -3.31 -13.04 -11.96
CA LYS A 423 -3.39 -14.48 -11.62
C LYS A 423 -2.13 -15.25 -12.03
N ARG A 424 -1.60 -15.00 -13.23
CA ARG A 424 -0.35 -15.63 -13.69
C ARG A 424 0.82 -15.20 -12.82
N GLN A 425 0.85 -13.95 -12.39
CA GLN A 425 1.89 -13.42 -11.52
C GLN A 425 1.88 -14.13 -10.15
N ILE A 426 0.71 -14.39 -9.56
CA ILE A 426 0.59 -15.18 -8.32
C ILE A 426 1.19 -16.58 -8.51
N GLN A 427 0.82 -17.28 -9.58
CA GLN A 427 1.33 -18.63 -9.84
C GLN A 427 2.84 -18.67 -10.02
N ARG A 428 3.42 -17.66 -10.67
CA ARG A 428 4.88 -17.51 -10.81
C ARG A 428 5.55 -17.30 -9.46
N MET A 429 5.07 -16.34 -8.67
CA MET A 429 5.66 -16.06 -7.36
C MET A 429 5.56 -17.24 -6.39
N LEU A 430 4.48 -18.03 -6.44
CA LEU A 430 4.39 -19.26 -5.64
C LEU A 430 5.47 -20.28 -6.00
N ARG A 431 5.81 -20.40 -7.29
CA ARG A 431 6.91 -21.25 -7.74
C ARG A 431 8.27 -20.67 -7.36
N GLU A 432 8.48 -19.37 -7.58
CA GLU A 432 9.71 -18.68 -7.19
C GLU A 432 10.01 -18.84 -5.70
N VAL A 433 8.99 -18.81 -4.85
CA VAL A 433 9.11 -18.98 -3.39
C VAL A 433 9.50 -20.42 -3.00
N ASP A 434 8.91 -21.42 -3.66
CA ASP A 434 9.21 -22.85 -3.48
C ASP A 434 10.67 -23.16 -3.88
N ASP A 435 11.12 -22.67 -5.04
CA ASP A 435 12.51 -22.82 -5.49
C ASP A 435 13.51 -22.09 -4.56
N LEU A 436 13.15 -20.91 -4.06
CA LEU A 436 13.98 -20.16 -3.10
C LEU A 436 14.10 -20.86 -1.74
N GLU A 437 13.04 -21.52 -1.26
CA GLU A 437 13.09 -22.35 -0.06
C GLU A 437 14.06 -23.51 -0.28
N SER A 438 13.95 -24.19 -1.43
CA SER A 438 14.83 -25.30 -1.79
C SER A 438 16.31 -24.89 -1.86
N ILE A 439 16.62 -23.64 -2.26
CA ILE A 439 17.99 -23.09 -2.19
C ILE A 439 18.45 -22.93 -0.73
N GLY A 440 17.60 -22.41 0.16
CA GLY A 440 17.88 -22.30 1.59
C GLY A 440 18.18 -23.68 2.22
N ASP A 441 17.37 -24.66 1.83
CA ASP A 441 17.47 -26.05 2.21
C ASP A 441 18.78 -26.70 1.72
N CYS A 442 19.18 -26.40 0.48
CA CYS A 442 20.49 -26.78 -0.07
C CYS A 442 21.65 -26.15 0.72
N CYS A 443 21.55 -24.88 1.11
CA CYS A 443 22.57 -24.23 1.94
C CYS A 443 22.74 -24.94 3.29
N TYR A 444 21.64 -25.29 3.95
CA TYR A 444 21.69 -26.01 5.22
C TYR A 444 22.29 -27.42 5.04
N ASN A 445 21.93 -28.13 3.98
CA ASN A 445 22.51 -29.43 3.65
C ASN A 445 24.01 -29.36 3.38
N LEU A 446 24.51 -28.32 2.69
CA LEU A 446 25.93 -28.08 2.49
C LEU A 446 26.66 -27.83 3.83
N ALA A 447 26.10 -27.00 4.71
CA ALA A 447 26.65 -26.77 6.05
C ALA A 447 26.72 -28.06 6.88
N ARG A 448 25.68 -28.91 6.79
CA ARG A 448 25.67 -30.24 7.43
C ARG A 448 26.74 -31.16 6.85
N THR A 449 27.00 -31.11 5.55
CA THR A 449 28.10 -31.86 4.91
C THR A 449 29.46 -31.41 5.46
N LEU A 450 29.71 -30.09 5.57
CA LEU A 450 30.94 -29.57 6.17
C LEU A 450 31.09 -29.97 7.65
N SER A 451 30.00 -29.94 8.42
CA SER A 451 29.98 -30.38 9.82
C SER A 451 30.28 -31.88 9.97
N ARG A 452 29.66 -32.72 9.14
CA ARG A 452 29.92 -34.17 9.09
C ARG A 452 31.36 -34.47 8.68
N LYS A 453 31.90 -33.72 7.70
CA LYS A 453 33.30 -33.84 7.28
C LYS A 453 34.23 -33.55 8.44
N ARG A 454 34.04 -32.44 9.15
CA ARG A 454 34.87 -32.05 10.30
C ARG A 454 34.89 -33.09 11.43
N THR A 455 33.76 -33.75 11.67
CA THR A 455 33.61 -34.74 12.75
C THR A 455 34.12 -36.13 12.35
N LYS A 456 33.89 -36.57 11.11
CA LYS A 456 34.24 -37.91 10.63
C LYS A 456 35.58 -38.01 9.90
N CYS A 457 36.02 -36.93 9.24
CA CYS A 457 37.24 -36.88 8.45
C CYS A 457 38.11 -35.69 8.87
N LYS A 458 39.12 -35.95 9.69
CA LYS A 458 40.04 -34.92 10.21
C LYS A 458 41.03 -34.40 9.15
N ALA A 459 41.18 -35.09 8.02
CA ALA A 459 42.05 -34.63 6.93
C ALA A 459 41.51 -33.33 6.34
N HIS A 460 42.38 -32.36 6.07
CA HIS A 460 42.00 -31.16 5.33
C HIS A 460 41.78 -31.50 3.85
N PHE A 461 40.95 -30.71 3.16
CA PHE A 461 40.90 -30.81 1.71
C PHE A 461 42.29 -30.49 1.14
N THR A 462 42.66 -31.15 0.05
CA THR A 462 43.93 -30.85 -0.62
C THR A 462 43.90 -29.43 -1.19
N ASP A 463 45.07 -28.87 -1.51
CA ASP A 463 45.14 -27.54 -2.14
C ASP A 463 44.38 -27.53 -3.47
N GLU A 464 44.49 -28.60 -4.26
CA GLU A 464 43.76 -28.79 -5.52
C GLU A 464 42.24 -28.85 -5.29
N GLN A 465 41.76 -29.63 -4.32
CA GLN A 465 40.33 -29.66 -3.97
C GLN A 465 39.82 -28.30 -3.51
N SER A 466 40.62 -27.57 -2.74
CA SER A 466 40.24 -26.24 -2.23
C SER A 466 40.13 -25.21 -3.35
N ILE A 467 41.03 -25.29 -4.36
CA ILE A 467 40.93 -24.49 -5.59
C ILE A 467 39.63 -24.80 -6.32
N HIS A 468 39.34 -26.08 -6.57
CA HIS A 468 38.12 -26.49 -7.27
C HIS A 468 36.83 -26.12 -6.53
N ILE A 469 36.81 -26.23 -5.20
CA ILE A 469 35.69 -25.75 -4.37
C ILE A 469 35.49 -24.24 -4.59
N SER A 470 36.56 -23.46 -4.58
CA SER A 470 36.48 -22.01 -4.80
C SER A 470 36.05 -21.64 -6.22
N GLU A 471 36.41 -22.44 -7.23
CA GLU A 471 35.92 -22.28 -8.61
C GLU A 471 34.41 -22.53 -8.69
N MET A 472 33.93 -23.61 -8.08
CA MET A 472 32.50 -23.92 -8.00
C MET A 472 31.72 -22.86 -7.21
N GLU A 473 32.27 -22.40 -6.08
CA GLU A 473 31.71 -21.31 -5.26
C GLU A 473 31.49 -20.05 -6.11
N LYS A 474 32.47 -19.65 -6.92
CA LYS A 474 32.37 -18.45 -7.77
C LYS A 474 31.24 -18.57 -8.80
N LEU A 475 31.08 -19.73 -9.43
CA LEU A 475 30.02 -19.96 -10.41
C LEU A 475 28.64 -19.93 -9.76
N VAL A 476 28.47 -20.62 -8.63
CA VAL A 476 27.21 -20.63 -7.89
C VAL A 476 26.86 -19.24 -7.36
N LEU A 477 27.84 -18.50 -6.83
CA LEU A 477 27.62 -17.13 -6.36
C LEU A 477 27.21 -16.20 -7.53
N ALA A 478 27.86 -16.33 -8.70
CA ALA A 478 27.48 -15.58 -9.89
C ALA A 478 26.04 -15.90 -10.34
N SER A 479 25.64 -17.18 -10.27
CA SER A 479 24.25 -17.59 -10.55
C SER A 479 23.25 -16.95 -9.59
N LEU A 480 23.55 -16.99 -8.28
CA LEU A 480 22.73 -16.36 -7.23
C LEU A 480 22.64 -14.83 -7.39
N GLU A 481 23.74 -14.16 -7.74
CA GLU A 481 23.76 -12.72 -8.01
C GLU A 481 22.87 -12.35 -9.21
N GLN A 482 22.92 -13.16 -10.27
CA GLN A 482 22.09 -12.97 -11.46
C GLN A 482 20.61 -13.19 -11.14
N MET A 483 20.27 -14.20 -10.34
CA MET A 483 18.91 -14.44 -9.83
C MET A 483 18.41 -13.25 -9.01
N VAL A 484 19.20 -12.79 -8.04
CA VAL A 484 18.86 -11.64 -7.18
C VAL A 484 18.66 -10.37 -8.00
N THR A 485 19.45 -10.18 -9.05
CA THR A 485 19.28 -9.06 -10.00
C THR A 485 17.98 -9.18 -10.80
N THR A 486 17.66 -10.39 -11.25
CA THR A 486 16.45 -10.69 -12.03
C THR A 486 15.18 -10.49 -11.21
N LEU A 487 15.13 -10.99 -9.97
CA LEU A 487 14.01 -10.84 -9.04
C LEU A 487 13.74 -9.37 -8.67
N GLN A 488 14.74 -8.48 -8.77
CA GLN A 488 14.59 -7.05 -8.50
C GLN A 488 14.08 -6.23 -9.70
N LYS A 489 14.15 -6.77 -10.92
CA LYS A 489 13.74 -6.02 -12.13
C LYS A 489 12.21 -5.87 -12.23
N PRO A 490 11.70 -4.74 -12.75
CA PRO A 490 10.28 -4.57 -13.04
C PRO A 490 9.79 -5.56 -14.10
N GLU A 491 8.54 -6.02 -13.98
CA GLU A 491 7.94 -6.88 -15.01
C GLU A 491 7.73 -6.12 -16.32
N GLY A 492 8.09 -6.75 -17.45
CA GLY A 492 7.93 -6.19 -18.79
C GLY A 492 9.23 -5.63 -19.39
N GLU A 493 10.27 -5.48 -18.58
CA GLU A 493 11.64 -5.39 -19.10
C GLU A 493 12.10 -6.80 -19.45
N GLY A 494 12.49 -7.04 -20.71
CA GLY A 494 12.94 -8.37 -21.14
C GLY A 494 14.02 -8.91 -20.21
N HIS A 495 13.77 -10.06 -19.61
CA HIS A 495 14.76 -10.76 -18.81
C HIS A 495 15.64 -11.55 -19.77
N ASP A 496 16.90 -11.11 -19.93
CA ASP A 496 17.90 -11.93 -20.60
C ASP A 496 18.33 -13.05 -19.65
N ILE A 497 17.78 -14.24 -19.90
CA ILE A 497 18.06 -15.47 -19.16
C ILE A 497 19.25 -16.25 -19.73
N SER A 498 19.84 -15.78 -20.85
CA SER A 498 20.93 -16.48 -21.54
C SER A 498 22.13 -16.64 -20.61
N ALA A 499 22.46 -15.59 -19.85
CA ALA A 499 23.53 -15.63 -18.86
C ALA A 499 23.29 -16.68 -17.77
N SER A 500 22.05 -16.87 -17.30
CA SER A 500 21.73 -17.91 -16.30
C SER A 500 21.95 -19.32 -16.86
N TYR A 501 21.51 -19.57 -18.09
CA TYR A 501 21.75 -20.86 -18.76
C TYR A 501 23.23 -21.14 -19.03
N GLU A 502 24.01 -20.11 -19.39
CA GLU A 502 25.46 -20.24 -19.60
C GLU A 502 26.16 -20.62 -18.29
N ILE A 503 25.88 -19.90 -17.20
CA ILE A 503 26.44 -20.19 -15.88
C ILE A 503 26.06 -21.61 -15.43
N GLU A 504 24.80 -22.02 -15.60
CA GLU A 504 24.36 -23.36 -15.20
C GLU A 504 25.02 -24.47 -16.02
N SER A 505 25.25 -24.24 -17.31
CA SER A 505 26.03 -25.15 -18.15
C SER A 505 27.48 -25.26 -17.68
N GLU A 506 28.09 -24.17 -17.22
CA GLU A 506 29.45 -24.17 -16.66
C GLU A 506 29.52 -24.93 -15.33
N ILE A 507 28.55 -24.72 -14.43
CA ILE A 507 28.38 -25.45 -13.16
C ILE A 507 28.30 -26.96 -13.42
N ASN A 508 27.42 -27.36 -14.34
CA ASN A 508 27.21 -28.76 -14.72
C ASN A 508 28.47 -29.42 -15.32
N SER A 509 29.17 -28.70 -16.19
CA SER A 509 30.41 -29.15 -16.82
C SER A 509 31.53 -29.31 -15.79
N LEU A 510 31.70 -28.31 -14.91
CA LEU A 510 32.69 -28.34 -13.85
C LEU A 510 32.42 -29.49 -12.88
N ARG A 511 31.19 -29.65 -12.38
CA ARG A 511 30.80 -30.78 -11.51
C ARG A 511 31.20 -32.12 -12.13
N THR A 512 30.90 -32.31 -13.42
CA THR A 512 31.21 -33.57 -14.13
C THR A 512 32.71 -33.82 -14.19
N SER A 513 33.49 -32.80 -14.56
CA SER A 513 34.96 -32.88 -14.60
C SER A 513 35.57 -33.19 -13.22
N LEU A 514 35.11 -32.50 -12.17
CA LEU A 514 35.58 -32.68 -10.80
C LEU A 514 35.24 -34.07 -10.26
N ARG A 515 34.06 -34.60 -10.57
CA ARG A 515 33.63 -35.95 -10.20
C ARG A 515 34.51 -37.01 -10.85
N ASP A 516 34.78 -36.88 -12.14
CA ASP A 516 35.57 -37.86 -12.89
C ASP A 516 37.05 -37.82 -12.44
N ASN A 517 37.61 -36.61 -12.21
CA ASN A 517 38.96 -36.44 -11.65
C ASN A 517 39.07 -37.05 -10.24
N ASN A 518 38.08 -36.83 -9.36
CA ASN A 518 38.08 -37.39 -8.00
C ASN A 518 38.20 -38.93 -7.99
N LEU A 519 37.49 -39.63 -8.89
CA LEU A 519 37.60 -41.09 -9.00
C LEU A 519 39.00 -41.55 -9.42
N ILE A 520 39.65 -40.81 -10.33
CA ILE A 520 41.02 -41.10 -10.78
C ILE A 520 42.00 -40.91 -9.62
N GLN A 521 41.88 -39.80 -8.87
CA GLN A 521 42.79 -39.46 -7.78
C GLN A 521 42.67 -40.41 -6.58
N ILE A 522 41.45 -40.85 -6.23
CA ILE A 522 41.24 -41.89 -5.22
C ILE A 522 41.90 -43.19 -5.68
N SER A 523 41.72 -43.58 -6.94
CA SER A 523 42.31 -44.80 -7.51
C SER A 523 43.84 -44.74 -7.56
N ALA A 524 44.41 -43.55 -7.72
CA ALA A 524 45.85 -43.28 -7.68
C ALA A 524 46.42 -43.17 -6.26
N GLY A 525 45.58 -43.18 -5.22
CA GLY A 525 46.00 -43.07 -3.82
C GLY A 525 46.43 -41.66 -3.39
N ALA A 526 45.99 -40.61 -4.10
CA ALA A 526 46.32 -39.22 -3.75
C ALA A 526 45.69 -38.77 -2.43
N TYR A 527 44.53 -39.35 -2.08
CA TYR A 527 43.84 -39.16 -0.80
C TYR A 527 42.87 -40.32 -0.54
N ASP A 528 42.38 -40.41 0.70
CA ASP A 528 41.45 -41.45 1.12
C ASP A 528 40.03 -41.26 0.54
N TYR A 529 39.30 -42.36 0.40
CA TYR A 529 37.94 -42.40 -0.12
C TYR A 529 37.00 -41.49 0.66
N ASP A 530 37.10 -41.49 1.99
CA ASP A 530 36.24 -40.66 2.85
C ASP A 530 36.38 -39.15 2.54
N LEU A 531 37.61 -38.67 2.30
CA LEU A 531 37.86 -37.28 1.94
C LEU A 531 37.27 -36.96 0.56
N GLY A 532 37.48 -37.86 -0.41
CA GLY A 532 36.93 -37.73 -1.76
C GLY A 532 35.41 -37.79 -1.82
N ALA A 533 34.76 -38.56 -0.94
CA ALA A 533 33.31 -38.63 -0.83
C ALA A 533 32.73 -37.30 -0.34
N PHE A 534 33.26 -36.73 0.76
CA PHE A 534 32.82 -35.42 1.25
C PHE A 534 33.10 -34.28 0.26
N TYR A 535 34.19 -34.36 -0.50
CA TYR A 535 34.50 -33.40 -1.56
C TYR A 535 33.42 -33.41 -2.65
N ILE A 536 33.04 -34.58 -3.16
CA ILE A 536 32.01 -34.69 -4.20
C ILE A 536 30.60 -34.42 -3.68
N ASP A 537 30.29 -34.77 -2.42
CA ASP A 537 29.02 -34.38 -1.80
C ASP A 537 28.86 -32.86 -1.75
N LEU A 538 29.95 -32.11 -1.50
CA LEU A 538 29.94 -30.65 -1.52
C LEU A 538 29.73 -30.11 -2.93
N VAL A 539 30.45 -30.65 -3.93
CA VAL A 539 30.34 -30.25 -5.34
C VAL A 539 28.93 -30.54 -5.89
N ASN A 540 28.37 -31.72 -5.63
CA ASN A 540 27.01 -32.07 -6.05
C ASN A 540 25.96 -31.21 -5.33
N GLY A 541 26.17 -30.88 -4.06
CA GLY A 541 25.26 -29.97 -3.35
C GLY A 541 25.27 -28.55 -3.91
N MET A 542 26.43 -28.07 -4.36
CA MET A 542 26.57 -26.77 -5.04
C MET A 542 25.91 -26.77 -6.42
N GLU A 543 26.03 -27.86 -7.19
CA GLU A 543 25.34 -27.98 -8.47
C GLU A 543 23.82 -28.07 -8.31
N LYS A 544 23.33 -28.89 -7.37
CA LYS A 544 21.90 -28.95 -7.07
C LYS A 544 21.33 -27.59 -6.66
N LEU A 545 22.12 -26.78 -5.94
CA LEU A 545 21.73 -25.41 -5.62
C LEU A 545 21.61 -24.57 -6.92
N GLY A 546 22.54 -24.70 -7.86
CA GLY A 546 22.47 -24.10 -9.19
C GLY A 546 21.21 -24.47 -9.98
N ASP A 547 20.80 -25.75 -9.95
CA ASP A 547 19.56 -26.21 -10.59
C ASP A 547 18.31 -25.46 -10.13
N HIS A 548 18.21 -25.17 -8.81
CA HIS A 548 17.08 -24.41 -8.26
C HIS A 548 17.14 -22.91 -8.58
N VAL A 549 18.31 -22.39 -8.97
CA VAL A 549 18.49 -20.98 -9.35
C VAL A 549 18.01 -20.70 -10.78
N LEU A 550 18.08 -21.71 -11.66
CA LEU A 550 17.66 -21.64 -13.07
C LEU A 550 16.14 -21.76 -13.24
#